data_AF-A0A178WVX7-F1
#
_entry.id   AF-A0A178WVX7-F1
#
_cell.length_a   1.000
_cell.length_b   1.000
_cell.length_c   1.000
_cell.angle_alpha   90.00
_cell.angle_beta   90.00
_cell.angle_gamma   90.00
#
_symmetry.space_group_name_H-M   'P 1'
#
loop_
_entity.id
_entity.type
_entity.pdbx_description
1 polymer ?
#
loop_
_entity_poly.entity_id
_entity_poly.type
_entity_poly.pdbx_seq_one_letter_code
_entity_poly.pdbx_strand_id
1 'polypeptide(L)'
;MTARGLINTTEMYLKAAYELEEDGVVPRRARIADRLGQAAPTVSQTVARLERDGLLEVDEDRRVVLSPEGRRIAVRVMGKHRLAEVLLHQVIGLDWERVHVEACRWEHVMSETVARRVFEVCGGPRRSPYGAPVPGLPELGIDVAPLPVPRGTRALAEAVRAGQRSARLSRVSERIQDDVGFLRALRLAGVVPGAEVRLAAAADGRVCVETSAGAVVLDTRQAGMVAVCSAGVSGRGNAVELADAGVVGRAGGRVGPEERGAPGDGLGSADRPDLASCANRAAAAGERADSGVDGAAR
;
A
#
# COMPACT_ATOMS: atom_id res chain seq x y z
N MET A 1 -0.95 -16.48 -12.70
CA MET A 1 0.35 -15.95 -13.18
C MET A 1 1.34 -17.09 -13.27
N THR A 2 1.86 -17.37 -14.46
CA THR A 2 2.97 -18.33 -14.67
C THR A 2 4.28 -17.79 -14.10
N ALA A 3 5.17 -18.68 -13.63
CA ALA A 3 6.43 -18.45 -12.91
C ALA A 3 7.53 -17.62 -13.63
N ARG A 4 7.18 -16.69 -14.52
CA ARG A 4 8.09 -15.89 -15.35
C ARG A 4 8.12 -14.47 -14.79
N GLY A 5 9.17 -14.09 -14.05
CA GLY A 5 9.37 -12.69 -13.68
C GLY A 5 10.15 -12.38 -12.40
N LEU A 6 10.54 -13.37 -11.57
CA LEU A 6 11.44 -13.07 -10.45
C LEU A 6 12.84 -12.77 -11.02
N ILE A 7 13.24 -11.50 -11.00
CA ILE A 7 14.57 -11.08 -11.44
C ILE A 7 15.64 -11.69 -10.53
N ASN A 8 15.36 -11.73 -9.22
CA ASN A 8 16.22 -12.39 -8.24
C ASN A 8 15.39 -13.22 -7.26
N THR A 9 15.40 -14.55 -7.45
CA THR A 9 14.63 -15.49 -6.62
C THR A 9 15.00 -15.42 -5.14
N THR A 10 16.28 -15.31 -4.80
CA THR A 10 16.74 -15.26 -3.41
C THR A 10 16.20 -14.02 -2.71
N GLU A 11 16.36 -12.85 -3.34
CA GLU A 11 15.89 -11.58 -2.80
C GLU A 11 14.36 -11.57 -2.63
N MET A 12 13.62 -12.10 -3.60
CA MET A 12 12.15 -12.16 -3.53
C MET A 12 11.62 -13.06 -2.41
N TYR A 13 12.30 -14.16 -2.10
CA TYR A 13 11.92 -15.03 -0.98
C TYR A 13 12.17 -14.35 0.37
N LEU A 14 13.34 -13.72 0.54
CA LEU A 14 13.68 -13.03 1.77
C LEU A 14 12.78 -11.80 1.98
N LYS A 15 12.50 -11.05 0.90
CA LYS A 15 11.52 -9.95 0.89
C LYS A 15 10.12 -10.44 1.28
N ALA A 16 9.62 -11.52 0.68
CA ALA A 16 8.30 -12.05 1.00
C ALA A 16 8.16 -12.49 2.46
N ALA A 17 9.21 -13.07 3.05
CA ALA A 17 9.23 -13.37 4.49
C ALA A 17 9.19 -12.09 5.34
N TYR A 18 9.98 -11.07 4.97
CA TYR A 18 10.00 -9.78 5.65
C TYR A 18 8.64 -9.03 5.57
N GLU A 19 7.97 -9.05 4.42
CA GLU A 19 6.63 -8.46 4.25
C GLU A 19 5.60 -9.12 5.19
N LEU A 20 5.65 -10.45 5.34
CA LEU A 20 4.79 -11.19 6.25
C LEU A 20 5.04 -10.77 7.71
N GLU A 21 6.31 -10.66 8.10
CA GLU A 21 6.69 -10.16 9.44
C GLU A 21 6.20 -8.73 9.68
N GLU A 22 6.35 -7.83 8.71
CA GLU A 22 5.89 -6.44 8.82
C GLU A 22 4.37 -6.35 9.03
N ASP A 23 3.60 -7.29 8.48
CA ASP A 23 2.16 -7.41 8.66
C ASP A 23 1.75 -8.18 9.91
N GLY A 24 2.71 -8.65 10.73
CA GLY A 24 2.44 -9.48 11.90
C GLY A 24 1.92 -10.88 11.54
N VAL A 25 2.11 -11.32 10.29
CA VAL A 25 1.73 -12.64 9.82
C VAL A 25 2.93 -13.57 9.92
N VAL A 26 2.76 -14.70 10.59
CA VAL A 26 3.84 -15.70 10.73
C VAL A 26 4.30 -16.18 9.36
N PRO A 27 5.57 -16.00 8.97
CA PRO A 27 6.08 -16.46 7.69
C PRO A 27 6.07 -17.99 7.65
N ARG A 28 5.41 -18.56 6.64
CA ARG A 28 5.33 -19.99 6.41
C ARG A 28 5.48 -20.26 4.92
N ARG A 29 6.00 -21.43 4.55
CA ARG A 29 6.18 -21.84 3.14
C ARG A 29 4.90 -21.65 2.32
N ALA A 30 3.74 -22.01 2.86
CA ALA A 30 2.45 -21.80 2.18
C ALA A 30 2.16 -20.31 1.91
N ARG A 31 2.44 -19.42 2.86
CA ARG A 31 2.21 -17.98 2.70
C ARG A 31 3.19 -17.36 1.69
N ILE A 32 4.43 -17.84 1.66
CA ILE A 32 5.43 -17.44 0.65
C ILE A 32 5.00 -17.93 -0.73
N ALA A 33 4.47 -19.16 -0.84
CA ALA A 33 3.92 -19.71 -2.06
C ALA A 33 2.77 -18.85 -2.61
N ASP A 34 1.80 -18.53 -1.74
CA ASP A 34 0.68 -17.66 -2.08
C ASP A 34 1.17 -16.28 -2.55
N ARG A 35 2.12 -15.68 -1.81
CA ARG A 35 2.64 -14.35 -2.10
C ARG A 35 3.41 -14.27 -3.42
N LEU A 36 4.22 -15.29 -3.72
CA LEU A 36 5.05 -15.32 -4.93
C LEU A 36 4.36 -15.98 -6.13
N GLY A 37 3.15 -16.52 -5.95
CA GLY A 37 2.44 -17.26 -6.99
C GLY A 37 3.21 -18.51 -7.46
N GLN A 38 3.96 -19.16 -6.57
CA GLN A 38 4.79 -20.33 -6.89
C GLN A 38 4.21 -21.61 -6.30
N ALA A 39 4.41 -22.72 -7.01
CA ALA A 39 3.95 -24.02 -6.54
C ALA A 39 4.66 -24.47 -5.25
N ALA A 40 3.92 -25.11 -4.34
CA ALA A 40 4.44 -25.54 -3.04
C ALA A 40 5.72 -26.40 -3.10
N PRO A 41 5.89 -27.33 -4.07
CA PRO A 41 7.15 -28.07 -4.23
C PRO A 41 8.35 -27.16 -4.55
N THR A 42 8.17 -26.19 -5.45
CA THR A 42 9.21 -25.21 -5.82
C THR A 42 9.62 -24.36 -4.63
N VAL A 43 8.66 -23.93 -3.82
CA VAL A 43 8.91 -23.14 -2.61
C VAL A 43 9.66 -23.98 -1.58
N SER A 44 9.28 -25.23 -1.38
CA SER A 44 9.97 -26.12 -0.43
C SER A 44 11.42 -26.37 -0.84
N GLN A 45 11.68 -26.61 -2.13
CA GLN A 45 13.04 -26.76 -2.65
C GLN A 45 13.87 -25.49 -2.50
N THR A 46 13.29 -24.32 -2.80
CA THR A 46 13.98 -23.05 -2.71
C THR A 46 14.29 -22.67 -1.26
N VAL A 47 13.35 -22.87 -0.34
CA VAL A 47 13.58 -22.65 1.11
C VAL A 47 14.69 -23.57 1.62
N ALA A 48 14.69 -24.86 1.26
CA ALA A 48 15.77 -25.77 1.65
C ALA A 48 17.14 -25.37 1.06
N ARG A 49 17.19 -24.69 -0.09
CA ARG A 49 18.43 -24.10 -0.61
C ARG A 49 18.86 -22.90 0.22
N LEU A 50 17.95 -21.95 0.47
CA LEU A 50 18.25 -20.75 1.27
C LEU A 50 18.65 -21.07 2.71
N GLU A 51 18.13 -22.16 3.27
CA GLU A 51 18.53 -22.68 4.57
C GLU A 51 19.97 -23.21 4.56
N ARG A 52 20.35 -24.00 3.54
CA ARG A 52 21.74 -24.43 3.35
C ARG A 52 22.70 -23.27 3.11
N ASP A 53 22.22 -22.21 2.45
CA ASP A 53 22.99 -20.98 2.21
C ASP A 53 23.07 -20.08 3.47
N GLY A 54 22.44 -20.47 4.59
CA GLY A 54 22.49 -19.73 5.86
C GLY A 54 21.68 -18.42 5.87
N LEU A 55 20.74 -18.25 4.94
CA LEU A 55 19.94 -17.03 4.79
C LEU A 55 18.64 -17.07 5.61
N LEU A 56 18.16 -18.25 5.95
CA LEU A 56 16.97 -18.45 6.77
C LEU A 56 17.04 -19.82 7.44
N GLU A 57 16.14 -20.09 8.35
CA GLU A 57 15.91 -21.41 8.94
C GLU A 57 14.41 -21.71 8.99
N VAL A 58 14.07 -22.99 9.04
CA VAL A 58 12.70 -23.42 9.34
C VAL A 58 12.66 -24.07 10.72
N ASP A 59 12.02 -23.40 11.67
CA ASP A 59 11.94 -23.86 13.06
C ASP A 59 11.03 -25.09 13.22
N GLU A 60 10.98 -25.64 14.44
CA GLU A 60 10.16 -26.81 14.80
C GLU A 60 8.66 -26.59 14.51
N ASP A 61 8.19 -25.34 14.64
CA ASP A 61 6.83 -24.92 14.36
C ASP A 61 6.57 -24.68 12.86
N ARG A 62 7.54 -24.97 11.99
CA ARG A 62 7.50 -24.73 10.53
C ARG A 62 7.36 -23.26 10.16
N ARG A 63 7.86 -22.36 10.99
CA ARG A 63 7.98 -20.93 10.72
C ARG A 63 9.27 -20.71 9.94
N VAL A 64 9.22 -19.84 8.94
CA VAL A 64 10.42 -19.40 8.22
C VAL A 64 10.98 -18.22 8.99
N VAL A 65 12.20 -18.36 9.51
CA VAL A 65 12.87 -17.32 10.29
C VAL A 65 14.07 -16.83 9.51
N LEU A 66 14.15 -15.51 9.27
CA LEU A 66 15.29 -14.91 8.58
C LEU A 66 16.53 -14.91 9.49
N SER A 67 17.66 -15.39 8.98
CA SER A 67 18.95 -15.23 9.67
C SER A 67 19.36 -13.75 9.69
N PRO A 68 20.36 -13.34 10.50
CA PRO A 68 20.84 -11.96 10.47
C PRO A 68 21.31 -11.50 9.08
N GLU A 69 21.92 -12.39 8.28
CA GLU A 69 22.28 -12.08 6.88
C GLU A 69 21.05 -11.99 5.99
N GLY A 70 20.14 -12.97 6.05
CA GLY A 70 18.93 -12.94 5.23
C GLY A 70 18.04 -11.74 5.52
N ARG A 71 17.95 -11.32 6.78
CA ARG A 71 17.27 -10.11 7.21
C ARG A 71 17.93 -8.85 6.63
N ARG A 72 19.26 -8.76 6.67
CA ARG A 72 19.99 -7.63 6.03
C ARG A 72 19.69 -7.53 4.55
N ILE A 73 19.69 -8.65 3.83
CA ILE A 73 19.36 -8.68 2.40
C ILE A 73 17.90 -8.26 2.18
N ALA A 74 16.94 -8.81 2.93
CA ALA A 74 15.52 -8.46 2.80
C ALA A 74 15.27 -6.97 3.04
N VAL A 75 15.86 -6.41 4.11
CA VAL A 75 15.77 -4.98 4.47
C VAL A 75 16.35 -4.11 3.36
N ARG A 76 17.51 -4.48 2.80
CA ARG A 76 18.13 -3.75 1.69
C ARG A 76 17.26 -3.74 0.44
N VAL A 77 16.69 -4.89 0.07
CA VAL A 77 15.81 -5.01 -1.11
C VAL A 77 14.53 -4.19 -0.89
N MET A 78 13.89 -4.30 0.28
CA MET A 78 12.71 -3.52 0.62
C MET A 78 13.00 -2.00 0.70
N GLY A 79 14.17 -1.60 1.19
CA GLY A 79 14.62 -0.21 1.18
C GLY A 79 14.71 0.35 -0.24
N LYS A 80 15.35 -0.40 -1.16
CA LYS A 80 15.43 -0.05 -2.58
C LYS A 80 14.06 -0.01 -3.24
N HIS A 81 13.18 -0.98 -2.95
CA HIS A 81 11.80 -1.02 -3.42
C HIS A 81 11.06 0.27 -3.08
N ARG A 82 10.99 0.61 -1.78
CA ARG A 82 10.25 1.79 -1.31
C ARG A 82 10.86 3.10 -1.80
N LEU A 83 12.19 3.18 -1.97
CA LEU A 83 12.83 4.34 -2.61
C LEU A 83 12.50 4.42 -4.11
N ALA A 84 12.49 3.30 -4.82
CA ALA A 84 12.06 3.25 -6.20
C ALA A 84 10.59 3.71 -6.34
N GLU A 85 9.71 3.28 -5.45
CA GLU A 85 8.32 3.74 -5.43
C GLU A 85 8.22 5.26 -5.26
N VAL A 86 8.98 5.82 -4.32
CA VAL A 86 9.03 7.28 -4.11
C VAL A 86 9.49 8.00 -5.37
N LEU A 87 10.59 7.56 -5.99
CA LEU A 87 11.09 8.16 -7.24
C LEU A 87 10.06 8.09 -8.37
N LEU A 88 9.50 6.90 -8.59
CA LEU A 88 8.51 6.63 -9.63
C LEU A 88 7.27 7.50 -9.46
N HIS A 89 6.83 7.70 -8.22
CA HIS A 89 5.66 8.50 -7.93
C HIS A 89 5.94 10.01 -7.98
N GLN A 90 6.95 10.50 -7.25
CA GLN A 90 7.15 11.93 -7.02
C GLN A 90 7.87 12.63 -8.17
N VAL A 91 8.85 11.97 -8.80
CA VAL A 91 9.73 12.60 -9.80
C VAL A 91 9.32 12.18 -11.21
N ILE A 92 9.08 10.88 -11.42
CA ILE A 92 8.70 10.37 -12.75
C ILE A 92 7.21 10.65 -13.04
N GLY A 93 6.37 10.72 -12.01
CA GLY A 93 4.94 11.00 -12.16
C GLY A 93 4.14 9.79 -12.62
N LEU A 94 4.58 8.58 -12.29
CA LEU A 94 3.82 7.36 -12.58
C LEU A 94 2.55 7.30 -11.71
N ASP A 95 1.45 6.81 -12.31
CA ASP A 95 0.19 6.60 -11.61
C ASP A 95 0.37 5.78 -10.33
N TRP A 96 -0.20 6.26 -9.23
CA TRP A 96 -0.05 5.67 -7.90
C TRP A 96 -0.41 4.19 -7.86
N GLU A 97 -1.44 3.75 -8.59
CA GLU A 97 -1.84 2.35 -8.67
C GLU A 97 -0.89 1.45 -9.49
N ARG A 98 0.09 2.01 -10.20
CA ARG A 98 1.06 1.28 -11.04
C ARG A 98 2.48 1.27 -10.48
N VAL A 99 2.77 2.15 -9.52
CA VAL A 99 4.12 2.35 -8.96
C VAL A 99 4.71 1.06 -8.40
N HIS A 100 3.97 0.32 -7.58
CA HIS A 100 4.46 -0.92 -6.95
C HIS A 100 4.95 -1.97 -7.96
N VAL A 101 4.19 -2.18 -9.04
CA VAL A 101 4.50 -3.19 -10.06
C VAL A 101 5.84 -2.90 -10.74
N GLU A 102 6.14 -1.62 -10.98
CA GLU A 102 7.40 -1.22 -11.59
C GLU A 102 8.54 -1.22 -10.57
N ALA A 103 8.29 -0.77 -9.33
CA ALA A 103 9.27 -0.79 -8.25
C ALA A 103 9.78 -2.21 -7.93
N CYS A 104 8.90 -3.23 -7.99
CA CYS A 104 9.29 -4.64 -7.81
C CYS A 104 10.31 -5.13 -8.87
N ARG A 105 10.41 -4.46 -10.02
CA ARG A 105 11.45 -4.76 -11.02
C ARG A 105 12.74 -4.00 -10.72
N TRP A 106 12.60 -2.74 -10.32
CA TRP A 106 13.73 -1.83 -10.10
C TRP A 106 14.54 -2.19 -8.85
N GLU A 107 13.90 -2.74 -7.82
CA GLU A 107 14.54 -3.08 -6.55
C GLU A 107 15.78 -3.98 -6.70
N HIS A 108 15.76 -4.87 -7.70
CA HIS A 108 16.82 -5.85 -7.96
C HIS A 108 18.00 -5.31 -8.77
N VAL A 109 17.81 -4.19 -9.48
CA VAL A 109 18.82 -3.58 -10.35
C VAL A 109 19.33 -2.25 -9.83
N MET A 110 18.63 -1.65 -8.85
CA MET A 110 19.04 -0.42 -8.20
C MET A 110 20.30 -0.66 -7.34
N SER A 111 21.35 0.10 -7.61
CA SER A 111 22.56 0.12 -6.78
C SER A 111 22.33 0.94 -5.50
N GLU A 112 23.14 0.71 -4.47
CA GLU A 112 23.09 1.51 -3.23
C GLU A 112 23.41 2.98 -3.50
N THR A 113 24.31 3.28 -4.45
CA THR A 113 24.62 4.64 -4.89
C THR A 113 23.39 5.34 -5.45
N VAL A 114 22.61 4.65 -6.30
CA VAL A 114 21.35 5.21 -6.83
C VAL A 114 20.33 5.38 -5.72
N ALA A 115 20.18 4.39 -4.82
CA ALA A 115 19.25 4.47 -3.70
C ALA A 115 19.51 5.70 -2.80
N ARG A 116 20.79 5.96 -2.45
CA ARG A 116 21.18 7.18 -1.72
C ARG A 116 20.81 8.45 -2.48
N ARG A 117 21.10 8.49 -3.78
CA ARG A 117 20.78 9.67 -4.60
C ARG A 117 19.27 9.91 -4.71
N VAL A 118 18.48 8.84 -4.79
CA VAL A 118 17.01 8.93 -4.77
C VAL A 118 16.54 9.51 -3.45
N PHE A 119 17.08 9.05 -2.32
CA PHE A 119 16.75 9.60 -1.00
C PHE A 119 17.00 11.11 -0.95
N GLU A 120 18.17 11.58 -1.42
CA GLU A 120 18.50 13.01 -1.46
C GLU A 120 17.56 13.82 -2.38
N VAL A 121 17.38 13.36 -3.62
CA VAL A 121 16.60 14.09 -4.63
C VAL A 121 15.11 14.17 -4.27
N CYS A 122 14.60 13.18 -3.54
CA CYS A 122 13.21 13.15 -3.08
C CYS A 122 13.02 13.81 -1.69
N GLY A 123 14.00 14.60 -1.22
CA GLY A 123 13.86 15.38 0.02
C GLY A 123 13.91 14.56 1.31
N GLY A 124 14.63 13.43 1.31
CA GLY A 124 14.80 12.56 2.48
C GLY A 124 13.53 11.78 2.86
N PRO A 125 12.90 11.04 1.92
CA PRO A 125 11.65 10.35 2.16
C PRO A 125 11.81 9.29 3.24
N ARG A 126 10.92 9.33 4.25
CA ARG A 126 10.91 8.36 5.35
C ARG A 126 9.86 7.26 5.18
N ARG A 127 8.93 7.43 4.23
CA ARG A 127 7.83 6.49 3.93
C ARG A 127 7.66 6.34 2.42
N SER A 128 7.13 5.20 1.99
CA SER A 128 6.68 4.98 0.62
C SER A 128 5.38 5.73 0.31
N PRO A 129 4.99 5.86 -0.98
CA PRO A 129 3.69 6.42 -1.36
C PRO A 129 2.48 5.67 -0.77
N TYR A 130 2.69 4.44 -0.30
CA TYR A 130 1.69 3.60 0.35
C TYR A 130 1.77 3.64 1.89
N GLY A 131 2.60 4.50 2.47
CA GLY A 131 2.65 4.83 3.90
C GLY A 131 3.59 3.96 4.75
N ALA A 132 4.11 2.87 4.19
CA ALA A 132 5.07 2.00 4.87
C ALA A 132 6.43 2.72 5.06
N PRO A 133 7.12 2.54 6.20
CA PRO A 133 8.42 3.18 6.44
C PRO A 133 9.47 2.66 5.46
N VAL A 134 10.42 3.51 5.03
CA VAL A 134 11.58 3.05 4.26
C VAL A 134 12.59 2.39 5.22
N PRO A 135 12.82 1.07 5.15
CA PRO A 135 13.79 0.42 6.02
C PRO A 135 15.21 0.57 5.45
N GLY A 136 16.23 0.17 6.21
CA GLY A 136 17.58 0.02 5.67
C GLY A 136 18.36 1.32 5.45
N LEU A 137 17.86 2.48 5.92
CA LEU A 137 18.53 3.77 5.74
C LEU A 137 19.91 3.84 6.42
N PRO A 138 20.09 3.37 7.67
CA PRO A 138 21.42 3.33 8.30
C PRO A 138 22.43 2.50 7.50
N GLU A 139 22.01 1.39 6.90
CA GLU A 139 22.83 0.53 6.06
C GLU A 139 23.23 1.22 4.74
N LEU A 140 22.46 2.20 4.30
CA LEU A 140 22.82 3.11 3.21
C LEU A 140 23.72 4.27 3.68
N GLY A 141 24.16 4.31 4.93
CA GLY A 141 24.97 5.41 5.48
C GLY A 141 24.15 6.68 5.74
N ILE A 142 22.83 6.56 5.83
CA ILE A 142 21.91 7.68 6.08
C ILE A 142 21.52 7.62 7.57
N ASP A 143 22.09 8.52 8.36
CA ASP A 143 21.79 8.61 9.79
C ASP A 143 20.45 9.33 10.00
N VAL A 144 19.45 8.56 10.41
CA VAL A 144 18.11 9.06 10.69
C VAL A 144 17.48 8.32 11.86
N ALA A 145 16.85 9.07 12.77
CA ALA A 145 16.14 8.47 13.90
C ALA A 145 15.01 7.54 13.42
N PRO A 146 14.81 6.35 14.01
CA PRO A 146 13.74 5.44 13.62
C PRO A 146 12.37 6.12 13.61
N LEU A 147 11.53 5.78 12.63
CA LEU A 147 10.15 6.29 12.61
C LEU A 147 9.32 5.59 13.70
N PRO A 148 8.62 6.34 14.56
CA PRO A 148 7.69 5.73 15.50
C PRO A 148 6.51 5.11 14.74
N VAL A 149 6.07 3.96 15.23
CA VAL A 149 4.79 3.38 14.79
C VAL A 149 3.67 4.25 15.37
N PRO A 150 2.75 4.78 14.54
CA PRO A 150 1.65 5.60 15.04
C PRO A 150 0.81 4.83 16.08
N ARG A 151 0.36 5.54 17.11
CA ARG A 151 -0.45 4.92 18.19
C ARG A 151 -1.75 4.34 17.61
N GLY A 152 -2.12 3.17 18.12
CA GLY A 152 -3.33 2.48 17.71
C GLY A 152 -3.29 1.93 16.29
N THR A 153 -2.10 1.80 15.67
CA THR A 153 -1.95 1.16 14.36
C THR A 153 -2.49 -0.27 14.39
N ARG A 154 -3.47 -0.57 13.54
CA ARG A 154 -4.09 -1.89 13.39
C ARG A 154 -4.74 -2.05 12.02
N ALA A 155 -5.09 -3.27 11.64
CA ALA A 155 -5.82 -3.52 10.40
C ALA A 155 -7.23 -2.89 10.43
N LEU A 156 -7.75 -2.44 9.28
CA LEU A 156 -9.10 -1.89 9.15
C LEU A 156 -10.17 -2.86 9.68
N ALA A 157 -10.04 -4.14 9.34
CA ALA A 157 -10.95 -5.19 9.81
C ALA A 157 -10.96 -5.32 11.35
N GLU A 158 -9.83 -5.07 12.02
CA GLU A 158 -9.75 -5.07 13.47
C GLU A 158 -10.33 -3.78 14.07
N ALA A 159 -10.02 -2.62 13.48
CA ALA A 159 -10.55 -1.33 13.92
C ALA A 159 -12.09 -1.33 13.95
N VAL A 160 -12.72 -1.81 12.87
CA VAL A 160 -14.19 -1.88 12.79
C VAL A 160 -14.77 -2.86 13.81
N ARG A 161 -14.15 -4.04 14.01
CA ARG A 161 -14.57 -5.00 15.04
C ARG A 161 -14.44 -4.45 16.46
N ALA A 162 -13.44 -3.59 16.70
CA ALA A 162 -13.26 -2.87 17.95
C ALA A 162 -14.21 -1.67 18.11
N GLY A 163 -15.15 -1.45 17.18
CA GLY A 163 -16.13 -0.36 17.24
C GLY A 163 -15.58 1.01 16.82
N GLN A 164 -14.37 1.08 16.27
CA GLN A 164 -13.78 2.33 15.80
C GLN A 164 -14.53 2.84 14.55
N ARG A 165 -15.00 4.09 14.59
CA ARG A 165 -15.78 4.72 13.51
C ARG A 165 -14.99 5.76 12.70
N SER A 166 -13.86 6.21 13.23
CA SER A 166 -12.97 7.17 12.55
C SER A 166 -11.53 6.78 12.78
N ALA A 167 -10.69 6.98 11.77
CA ALA A 167 -9.27 6.66 11.84
C ALA A 167 -8.50 7.48 10.80
N ARG A 168 -7.17 7.42 10.88
CA ARG A 168 -6.30 7.89 9.80
C ARG A 168 -5.72 6.70 9.06
N LEU A 169 -5.74 6.71 7.73
CA LEU A 169 -5.06 5.68 6.93
C LEU A 169 -3.55 5.75 7.20
N SER A 170 -2.97 4.64 7.64
CA SER A 170 -1.55 4.56 8.01
C SER A 170 -0.71 4.00 6.87
N ARG A 171 -1.06 2.80 6.38
CA ARG A 171 -0.37 2.15 5.25
C ARG A 171 -1.23 1.13 4.54
N VAL A 172 -0.87 0.81 3.30
CA VAL A 172 -1.35 -0.33 2.53
C VAL A 172 -0.23 -1.37 2.44
N SER A 173 -0.49 -2.63 2.79
CA SER A 173 0.51 -3.70 2.76
C SER A 173 1.00 -3.98 1.34
N GLU A 174 2.30 -4.28 1.18
CA GLU A 174 2.93 -4.70 -0.08
C GLU A 174 2.20 -5.88 -0.74
N ARG A 175 1.53 -6.72 0.06
CA ARG A 175 0.87 -7.96 -0.38
C ARG A 175 -0.39 -7.76 -1.22
N ILE A 176 -0.87 -6.53 -1.35
CA ILE A 176 -2.04 -6.19 -2.17
C ILE A 176 -1.76 -5.09 -3.19
N GLN A 177 -0.55 -4.54 -3.22
CA GLN A 177 -0.22 -3.42 -4.08
C GLN A 177 -0.02 -3.83 -5.56
N ASP A 178 -0.02 -5.13 -5.86
CA ASP A 178 -0.07 -5.67 -7.23
C ASP A 178 -1.49 -5.68 -7.82
N ASP A 179 -2.52 -5.51 -6.98
CA ASP A 179 -3.90 -5.30 -7.41
C ASP A 179 -4.13 -3.82 -7.80
N VAL A 180 -3.82 -3.51 -9.06
CA VAL A 180 -4.00 -2.18 -9.66
C VAL A 180 -5.45 -1.70 -9.56
N GLY A 181 -6.43 -2.61 -9.67
CA GLY A 181 -7.85 -2.28 -9.59
C GLY A 181 -8.24 -1.81 -8.19
N PHE A 182 -7.80 -2.55 -7.18
CA PHE A 182 -7.96 -2.19 -5.77
C PHE A 182 -7.30 -0.84 -5.45
N LEU A 183 -6.03 -0.65 -5.83
CA LEU A 183 -5.33 0.63 -5.57
C LEU A 183 -6.01 1.80 -6.28
N ARG A 184 -6.47 1.62 -7.51
CA ARG A 184 -7.22 2.66 -8.24
C ARG A 184 -8.53 3.01 -7.53
N ALA A 185 -9.26 2.03 -7.02
CA ALA A 185 -10.48 2.26 -6.25
C ALA A 185 -10.20 3.05 -4.96
N LEU A 186 -9.14 2.71 -4.23
CA LEU A 186 -8.70 3.48 -3.05
C LEU A 186 -8.38 4.95 -3.41
N ARG A 187 -7.56 5.15 -4.46
CA ARG A 187 -7.16 6.49 -4.93
C ARG A 187 -8.37 7.34 -5.32
N LEU A 188 -9.30 6.80 -6.11
CA LEU A 188 -10.51 7.51 -6.53
C LEU A 188 -11.43 7.86 -5.36
N ALA A 189 -11.48 7.01 -4.33
CA ALA A 189 -12.22 7.28 -3.10
C ALA A 189 -11.46 8.18 -2.10
N GLY A 190 -10.25 8.66 -2.43
CA GLY A 190 -9.41 9.45 -1.54
C GLY A 190 -8.84 8.69 -0.34
N VAL A 191 -8.93 7.35 -0.34
CA VAL A 191 -8.44 6.47 0.72
C VAL A 191 -6.94 6.22 0.50
N VAL A 192 -6.14 7.25 0.78
CA VAL A 192 -4.67 7.22 0.65
C VAL A 192 -4.00 7.47 2.00
N PRO A 193 -2.72 7.06 2.20
CA PRO A 193 -2.03 7.26 3.48
C PRO A 193 -2.10 8.71 3.96
N GLY A 194 -2.41 8.89 5.23
CA GLY A 194 -2.60 10.21 5.86
C GLY A 194 -4.04 10.74 5.81
N ALA A 195 -4.92 10.18 4.97
CA ALA A 195 -6.32 10.58 4.92
C ALA A 195 -7.09 10.22 6.20
N GLU A 196 -7.93 11.13 6.67
CA GLU A 196 -8.93 10.83 7.70
C GLU A 196 -10.10 10.09 7.05
N VAL A 197 -10.46 8.94 7.63
CA VAL A 197 -11.46 8.01 7.09
C VAL A 197 -12.54 7.74 8.11
N ARG A 198 -13.79 7.61 7.65
CA ARG A 198 -14.89 7.03 8.42
C ARG A 198 -15.03 5.56 8.10
N LEU A 199 -15.29 4.78 9.13
CA LEU A 199 -15.32 3.32 9.08
C LEU A 199 -16.69 2.81 9.50
N ALA A 200 -17.28 1.97 8.65
CA ALA A 200 -18.51 1.25 8.96
C ALA A 200 -18.37 -0.24 8.60
N ALA A 201 -19.02 -1.08 9.40
CA ALA A 201 -19.22 -2.47 9.01
C ALA A 201 -20.25 -2.51 7.87
N ALA A 202 -20.00 -3.32 6.86
CA ALA A 202 -20.94 -3.64 5.80
C ALA A 202 -21.35 -5.12 5.88
N ALA A 203 -22.28 -5.55 5.03
CA ALA A 203 -22.72 -6.94 4.96
C ALA A 203 -21.54 -7.91 4.73
N ASP A 204 -21.70 -9.16 5.18
CA ASP A 204 -20.74 -10.27 5.00
C ASP A 204 -19.32 -10.01 5.55
N GLY A 205 -19.21 -9.18 6.59
CA GLY A 205 -17.90 -8.86 7.19
C GLY A 205 -17.02 -7.94 6.32
N ARG A 206 -17.61 -7.28 5.32
CA ARG A 206 -16.95 -6.22 4.55
C ARG A 206 -16.83 -4.93 5.37
N VAL A 207 -15.92 -4.06 4.96
CA VAL A 207 -15.66 -2.76 5.60
C VAL A 207 -15.90 -1.64 4.60
N CYS A 208 -16.81 -0.72 4.92
CA CYS A 208 -16.96 0.52 4.16
C CYS A 208 -15.99 1.58 4.72
N VAL A 209 -15.20 2.17 3.85
CA VAL A 209 -14.26 3.25 4.15
C VAL A 209 -14.68 4.47 3.35
N GLU A 210 -14.95 5.58 4.03
CA GLU A 210 -15.41 6.83 3.42
C GLU A 210 -14.45 7.97 3.72
N THR A 211 -14.23 8.83 2.73
CA THR A 211 -13.58 10.14 2.84
C THR A 211 -14.48 11.24 2.30
N SER A 212 -13.99 12.49 2.26
CA SER A 212 -14.71 13.58 1.57
C SER A 212 -14.78 13.40 0.05
N ALA A 213 -13.90 12.60 -0.55
CA ALA A 213 -13.84 12.38 -2.00
C ALA A 213 -14.74 11.23 -2.47
N GLY A 214 -15.02 10.25 -1.61
CA GLY A 214 -15.85 9.10 -1.97
C GLY A 214 -15.79 7.98 -0.93
N ALA A 215 -16.33 6.82 -1.30
CA ALA A 215 -16.36 5.64 -0.46
C ALA A 215 -15.95 4.39 -1.25
N VAL A 216 -15.37 3.43 -0.54
CA VAL A 216 -14.99 2.12 -1.06
C VAL A 216 -15.39 1.04 -0.07
N VAL A 217 -15.86 -0.10 -0.58
CA VAL A 217 -16.19 -1.28 0.24
C VAL A 217 -15.11 -2.31 0.03
N LEU A 218 -14.49 -2.73 1.12
CA LEU A 218 -13.39 -3.68 1.15
C LEU A 218 -13.87 -5.03 1.66
N ASP A 219 -13.47 -6.11 1.00
CA ASP A 219 -13.63 -7.44 1.57
C ASP A 219 -12.76 -7.65 2.82
N THR A 220 -12.98 -8.75 3.55
CA THR A 220 -12.24 -9.03 4.79
C THR A 220 -10.73 -9.18 4.55
N ARG A 221 -10.29 -9.69 3.40
CA ARG A 221 -8.87 -9.83 3.05
C ARG A 221 -8.25 -8.46 2.78
N GLN A 222 -8.89 -7.65 1.95
CA GLN A 222 -8.50 -6.27 1.64
C GLN A 222 -8.42 -5.42 2.92
N ALA A 223 -9.45 -5.47 3.77
CA ALA A 223 -9.47 -4.77 5.05
C ALA A 223 -8.41 -5.29 6.05
N GLY A 224 -7.96 -6.54 5.90
CA GLY A 224 -6.84 -7.09 6.65
C GLY A 224 -5.46 -6.58 6.20
N MET A 225 -5.35 -6.07 4.96
CA MET A 225 -4.11 -5.61 4.33
C MET A 225 -3.95 -4.08 4.34
N VAL A 226 -4.91 -3.37 4.93
CA VAL A 226 -4.87 -1.92 5.08
C VAL A 226 -4.85 -1.59 6.56
N ALA A 227 -3.86 -0.82 6.98
CA ALA A 227 -3.68 -0.41 8.36
C ALA A 227 -4.14 1.04 8.56
N VAL A 228 -4.83 1.27 9.67
CA VAL A 228 -5.21 2.58 10.16
C VAL A 228 -4.58 2.82 11.53
N CYS A 229 -4.38 4.08 11.90
CA CYS A 229 -4.01 4.46 13.25
C CYS A 229 -5.10 5.34 13.87
N SER A 230 -4.98 5.60 15.18
CA SER A 230 -5.87 6.55 15.85
C SER A 230 -5.83 7.89 15.11
N ALA A 231 -7.02 8.45 14.83
CA ALA A 231 -7.12 9.82 14.36
C ALA A 231 -6.43 10.71 15.41
N GLY A 232 -5.48 11.54 14.99
CA GLY A 232 -4.87 12.48 15.91
C GLY A 232 -5.99 13.32 16.52
N VAL A 233 -6.04 13.43 17.85
CA VAL A 233 -6.88 14.46 18.49
C VAL A 233 -6.43 15.76 17.85
N SER A 234 -7.33 16.43 17.12
CA SER A 234 -7.07 17.71 16.45
C SER A 234 -6.73 18.78 17.50
N GLY A 235 -5.49 18.77 17.98
CA GLY A 235 -4.84 19.94 18.53
C GLY A 235 -4.39 20.79 17.35
N ARG A 236 -4.75 22.08 17.35
CA ARG A 236 -4.26 23.07 16.41
C ARG A 236 -2.73 22.97 16.34
N GLY A 237 -2.20 22.40 15.26
CA GLY A 237 -0.77 22.17 15.08
C GLY A 237 -0.50 21.82 13.62
N ASN A 238 0.05 22.80 12.91
CA ASN A 238 0.52 22.81 11.51
C ASN A 238 0.14 21.63 10.61
N ALA A 239 -0.74 21.94 9.65
CA ALA A 239 -0.80 21.24 8.38
C ALA A 239 0.61 21.21 7.77
N VAL A 240 1.18 20.02 7.65
CA VAL A 240 2.30 19.79 6.74
C VAL A 240 1.68 19.75 5.35
N GLU A 241 1.91 20.81 4.58
CA GLU A 241 1.60 20.87 3.16
C GLU A 241 2.18 19.64 2.47
N LEU A 242 1.29 18.79 1.95
CA LEU A 242 1.61 18.04 0.75
C LEU A 242 1.65 19.08 -0.36
N ALA A 243 2.84 19.65 -0.57
CA ALA A 243 3.09 20.56 -1.66
C ALA A 243 2.78 19.82 -2.97
N ASP A 244 1.80 20.36 -3.67
CA ASP A 244 1.50 20.10 -5.05
C ASP A 244 2.81 20.18 -5.84
N ALA A 245 3.23 19.05 -6.42
CA ALA A 245 4.42 18.99 -7.26
C ALA A 245 4.11 19.74 -8.56
N GLY A 246 4.30 21.06 -8.51
CA GLY A 246 4.23 21.94 -9.65
C GLY A 246 5.14 21.43 -10.76
N VAL A 247 4.51 21.11 -11.89
CA VAL A 247 5.14 20.85 -13.18
C VAL A 247 6.15 21.95 -13.48
N VAL A 248 7.44 21.62 -13.49
CA VAL A 248 8.48 22.54 -13.98
C VAL A 248 8.40 22.54 -15.51
N GLY A 249 7.70 23.53 -16.05
CA GLY A 249 7.47 23.71 -17.49
C GLY A 249 7.75 25.12 -17.97
N ARG A 250 9.01 25.34 -18.38
CA ARG A 250 9.52 26.25 -19.43
C ARG A 250 9.32 27.77 -19.31
N ALA A 251 10.45 28.44 -19.51
CA ALA A 251 10.60 29.86 -19.79
C ALA A 251 9.98 30.28 -21.14
N GLY A 252 9.40 31.48 -21.16
CA GLY A 252 9.48 32.41 -22.29
C GLY A 252 8.21 32.63 -23.11
N GLY A 253 7.56 33.80 -22.93
CA GLY A 253 6.63 34.37 -23.92
C GLY A 253 5.56 35.28 -23.33
N ARG A 254 5.82 36.59 -23.26
CA ARG A 254 4.85 37.64 -22.90
C ARG A 254 3.80 37.83 -23.99
N VAL A 255 2.52 37.93 -23.63
CA VAL A 255 1.53 38.85 -24.26
C VAL A 255 0.49 39.27 -23.20
N GLY A 256 0.06 40.53 -23.24
CA GLY A 256 -0.75 41.25 -22.23
C GLY A 256 -2.26 40.98 -22.23
N PRO A 257 -3.05 41.82 -21.53
CA PRO A 257 -4.32 41.43 -20.92
C PRO A 257 -5.55 41.80 -21.77
N GLU A 258 -6.60 40.97 -21.69
CA GLU A 258 -7.96 41.36 -22.04
C GLU A 258 -8.96 40.94 -20.95
N GLU A 259 -9.99 41.77 -20.81
CA GLU A 259 -10.88 41.92 -19.67
C GLU A 259 -12.13 41.02 -19.69
N ARG A 260 -12.63 40.78 -18.46
CA ARG A 260 -14.05 40.69 -18.02
C ARG A 260 -14.95 39.54 -18.51
N GLY A 261 -15.54 38.86 -17.52
CA GLY A 261 -16.85 38.20 -17.64
C GLY A 261 -17.17 37.25 -16.49
N ALA A 262 -17.79 37.75 -15.40
CA ALA A 262 -18.55 36.92 -14.46
C ALA A 262 -19.89 36.52 -15.10
N PRO A 263 -20.46 35.34 -14.81
CA PRO A 263 -21.35 35.14 -13.64
C PRO A 263 -21.16 33.74 -13.02
N GLY A 264 -21.76 33.29 -11.92
CA GLY A 264 -22.82 33.75 -11.04
C GLY A 264 -23.11 32.58 -10.09
N ASP A 265 -23.48 32.89 -8.85
CA ASP A 265 -23.68 31.94 -7.76
C ASP A 265 -24.78 30.90 -8.05
N GLY A 266 -24.48 29.64 -7.75
CA GLY A 266 -25.39 28.50 -7.91
C GLY A 266 -24.92 27.30 -7.10
N LEU A 267 -24.77 27.46 -5.78
CA LEU A 267 -24.55 26.34 -4.86
C LEU A 267 -25.83 25.51 -4.74
N GLY A 268 -26.00 24.55 -5.65
CA GLY A 268 -26.87 23.39 -5.44
C GLY A 268 -26.16 22.38 -4.55
N SER A 269 -26.67 22.16 -3.34
CA SER A 269 -26.23 21.07 -2.47
C SER A 269 -26.53 19.73 -3.14
N ALA A 270 -25.52 19.14 -3.79
CA ALA A 270 -25.61 17.74 -4.21
C ALA A 270 -25.70 16.87 -2.95
N ASP A 271 -26.81 16.15 -2.83
CA ASP A 271 -27.06 15.20 -1.75
C ASP A 271 -25.88 14.24 -1.59
N ARG A 272 -25.21 14.38 -0.44
CA ARG A 272 -24.17 13.44 -0.01
C ARG A 272 -24.86 12.12 0.33
N PRO A 273 -24.43 10.99 -0.22
CA PRO A 273 -24.97 9.72 0.22
C PRO A 273 -24.63 9.47 1.68
N ASP A 274 -25.66 9.29 2.51
CA ASP A 274 -25.54 8.87 3.91
C ASP A 274 -24.72 7.55 4.00
N LEU A 275 -23.93 7.40 5.07
CA LEU A 275 -23.18 6.17 5.41
C LEU A 275 -24.10 4.94 5.40
N ALA A 276 -25.35 5.09 5.84
CA ALA A 276 -26.36 4.05 5.75
C ALA A 276 -26.70 3.69 4.28
N SER A 277 -26.71 4.67 3.38
CA SER A 277 -26.98 4.49 1.95
C SER A 277 -25.86 3.73 1.23
N CYS A 278 -24.59 3.93 1.61
CA CYS A 278 -23.48 3.13 1.07
C CYS A 278 -23.46 1.69 1.60
N ALA A 279 -23.71 1.49 2.90
CA ALA A 279 -23.86 0.16 3.47
C ALA A 279 -25.05 -0.61 2.85
N ASN A 280 -26.17 0.08 2.62
CA ASN A 280 -27.38 -0.50 2.02
C ASN A 280 -27.24 -0.74 0.50
N ARG A 281 -26.55 0.12 -0.25
CA ARG A 281 -26.26 -0.11 -1.68
C ARG A 281 -25.35 -1.32 -1.90
N ALA A 282 -24.44 -1.61 -0.96
CA ALA A 282 -23.62 -2.82 -1.00
C ALA A 282 -24.44 -4.10 -0.75
N ALA A 283 -25.50 -4.04 0.08
CA ALA A 283 -26.44 -5.14 0.26
C ALA A 283 -27.26 -5.41 -1.01
N ALA A 284 -27.79 -4.36 -1.64
CA ALA A 284 -28.60 -4.47 -2.86
C ALA A 284 -27.82 -4.93 -4.12
N ALA A 285 -26.50 -4.71 -4.16
CA ALA A 285 -25.64 -5.23 -5.23
C ALA A 285 -25.30 -6.72 -5.07
N GLY A 286 -25.38 -7.27 -3.86
CA GLY A 286 -25.16 -8.70 -3.57
C GLY A 286 -26.31 -9.60 -4.01
N GLU A 287 -27.57 -9.15 -3.88
CA GLU A 287 -28.75 -9.94 -4.25
C GLU A 287 -28.96 -10.08 -5.76
N ARG A 288 -28.33 -9.23 -6.59
CA ARG A 288 -28.41 -9.33 -8.06
C ARG A 288 -27.42 -10.32 -8.68
N ALA A 289 -26.46 -10.83 -7.90
CA ALA A 289 -25.46 -11.78 -8.39
C ALA A 289 -25.88 -13.25 -8.18
N ASP A 290 -26.92 -13.54 -7.38
CA ASP A 290 -27.31 -14.90 -6.98
C ASP A 290 -28.61 -15.42 -7.65
N SER A 291 -29.20 -14.65 -8.58
CA SER A 291 -30.42 -15.03 -9.31
C SER A 291 -30.19 -15.36 -10.80
N GLY A 292 -28.93 -15.56 -11.20
CA GLY A 292 -28.52 -15.67 -12.61
C GLY A 292 -27.92 -17.01 -13.04
N VAL A 293 -28.30 -18.14 -12.44
CA VAL A 293 -27.97 -19.47 -12.99
C VAL A 293 -29.11 -20.45 -12.70
N ASP A 294 -30.18 -20.41 -13.51
CA ASP A 294 -30.93 -21.64 -13.77
C ASP A 294 -31.66 -21.58 -15.11
N GLY A 295 -31.45 -22.60 -15.94
CA GLY A 295 -32.30 -22.91 -17.09
C GLY A 295 -31.73 -22.64 -18.49
N ALA A 296 -30.87 -23.54 -19.00
CA ALA A 296 -30.85 -23.89 -20.43
C ALA A 296 -30.09 -25.22 -20.66
N ALA A 297 -30.79 -26.34 -20.46
CA ALA A 297 -30.42 -27.63 -21.02
C ALA A 297 -31.68 -28.33 -21.55
N ARG A 298 -31.93 -28.18 -22.85
CA ARG A 298 -32.58 -29.16 -23.74
C ARG A 298 -32.11 -28.92 -25.15
#